data_AF-A0A8T0EE85-F1
#
_entry.id   AF-A0A8T0EE85-F1
#
_cell.length_a   1.000
_cell.length_b   1.000
_cell.length_c   1.000
_cell.angle_alpha   90.00
_cell.angle_beta   90.00
_cell.angle_gamma   90.00
#
_symmetry.space_group_name_H-M   'P 1'
#
loop_
_entity.id
_entity.type
_entity.pdbx_description
1 polymer ?
#
loop_
_entity_poly.entity_id
_entity_poly.type
_entity_poly.pdbx_seq_one_letter_code
_entity_poly.pdbx_strand_id
1 'polypeptide(L)'
;MEGFPITTLEEMAISKIGTLLSSDTDINQFRNNSWRSDMKWKNLLKRKISDLLLPPHFHKRMIGMANRIYMFFEQINAIHDGIRPSFGGPCQCLDGVLQSYVFDTSDSMFDERKIIESLVVDERIDAAFRFILVSLYFLEDSRVPLLRHLLAQIPTPSDQLQNEENSRTLVVRIRKPSRFRRRRRH
;
A
#
# COMPACT_ATOMS: atom_id res chain seq x y z
N MET A 1 -41.70 7.08 1.73
CA MET A 1 -40.84 6.96 0.54
C MET A 1 -39.73 7.97 0.71
N GLU A 2 -38.60 7.54 1.26
CA GLU A 2 -37.39 8.36 1.28
C GLU A 2 -36.89 8.42 -0.17
N GLY A 3 -36.94 9.60 -0.76
CA GLY A 3 -36.38 9.82 -2.09
C GLY A 3 -34.86 9.66 -2.00
N PHE A 4 -34.29 8.78 -2.83
CA PHE A 4 -32.85 8.73 -3.02
C PHE A 4 -32.38 10.13 -3.42
N PRO A 5 -31.34 10.69 -2.76
CA PRO A 5 -30.82 11.99 -3.15
C PRO A 5 -30.38 11.90 -4.60
N ILE A 6 -30.81 12.89 -5.39
CA ILE A 6 -30.29 13.09 -6.74
C ILE A 6 -28.80 13.34 -6.56
N THR A 7 -27.99 12.31 -6.81
CA THR A 7 -26.54 12.45 -6.83
C THR A 7 -26.21 13.55 -7.82
N THR A 8 -25.42 14.53 -7.38
CA THR A 8 -25.10 15.67 -8.23
C THR A 8 -24.36 15.15 -9.48
N LEU A 9 -24.53 15.81 -10.63
CA LEU A 9 -23.79 15.45 -11.86
C LEU A 9 -22.28 15.34 -11.61
N GLU A 10 -21.80 16.13 -10.65
CA GLU A 10 -20.45 16.12 -10.12
C GLU A 10 -20.09 14.82 -9.39
N GLU A 11 -20.91 14.35 -8.45
CA GLU A 11 -20.70 13.07 -7.76
C GLU A 11 -20.66 11.90 -8.75
N MET A 12 -21.55 11.88 -9.75
CA MET A 12 -21.52 10.88 -10.82
C MET A 12 -20.23 10.96 -11.64
N ALA A 13 -19.76 12.17 -11.96
CA ALA A 13 -18.52 12.37 -12.69
C ALA A 13 -17.29 11.91 -11.86
N ILE A 14 -17.27 12.20 -10.56
CA ILE A 14 -16.21 11.76 -9.65
C ILE A 14 -16.21 10.23 -9.51
N SER A 15 -17.38 9.62 -9.30
CA SER A 15 -17.51 8.16 -9.24
C SER A 15 -17.02 7.48 -10.53
N LYS A 16 -17.37 8.05 -11.70
CA LYS A 16 -16.87 7.57 -13.00
C LYS A 16 -15.34 7.68 -13.11
N ILE A 17 -14.74 8.74 -12.58
CA ILE A 17 -13.28 8.85 -12.53
C ILE A 17 -12.69 7.82 -11.61
N GLY A 18 -13.28 7.62 -10.44
CA GLY A 18 -12.80 6.63 -9.51
C GLY A 18 -12.75 5.25 -10.17
N THR A 19 -13.86 4.89 -10.83
CA THR A 19 -13.95 3.70 -11.65
C THR A 19 -12.85 3.67 -12.72
N LEU A 20 -12.72 4.73 -13.53
CA LEU A 20 -11.71 4.84 -14.58
C LEU A 20 -10.28 4.66 -14.05
N LEU A 21 -9.93 5.31 -12.95
CA LEU A 21 -8.61 5.21 -12.31
C LEU A 21 -8.34 3.81 -11.75
N SER A 22 -9.38 3.09 -11.32
CA SER A 22 -9.27 1.76 -10.71
C SER A 22 -9.20 0.62 -11.73
N SER A 23 -10.02 0.70 -12.79
CA SER A 23 -10.30 -0.43 -13.66
C SER A 23 -9.71 -0.30 -15.07
N ASP A 24 -9.26 0.89 -15.47
CA ASP A 24 -8.73 1.10 -16.82
C ASP A 24 -7.35 0.43 -16.98
N THR A 25 -7.24 -0.44 -17.97
CA THR A 25 -6.02 -1.20 -18.27
C THR A 25 -4.86 -0.31 -18.68
N ASP A 26 -5.09 0.79 -19.41
CA ASP A 26 -4.02 1.70 -19.81
C ASP A 26 -3.47 2.43 -18.59
N ILE A 27 -4.35 2.84 -17.66
CA ILE A 27 -3.96 3.49 -16.41
C ILE A 27 -3.19 2.53 -15.51
N ASN A 28 -3.67 1.28 -15.38
CA ASN A 28 -2.97 0.25 -14.60
C ASN A 28 -1.61 -0.13 -15.23
N GLN A 29 -1.53 -0.20 -16.56
CA GLN A 29 -0.27 -0.45 -17.26
C GLN A 29 0.70 0.73 -17.14
N PHE A 30 0.20 1.96 -17.26
CA PHE A 30 0.99 3.18 -17.08
C PHE A 30 1.58 3.24 -15.67
N ARG A 31 0.75 2.92 -14.67
CA ARG A 31 1.15 2.77 -13.28
C ARG A 31 2.29 1.75 -13.19
N ASN A 32 2.13 0.52 -13.65
CA ASN A 32 3.19 -0.49 -13.48
C ASN A 32 4.51 -0.15 -14.21
N ASN A 33 4.47 0.65 -15.28
CA ASN A 33 5.63 0.85 -16.15
C ASN A 33 6.32 2.21 -16.03
N SER A 34 5.64 3.29 -15.64
CA SER A 34 6.28 4.62 -15.61
C SER A 34 5.57 5.68 -14.77
N TRP A 35 5.65 5.58 -13.44
CA TRP A 35 5.26 6.68 -12.52
C TRP A 35 6.07 7.97 -12.74
N ARG A 36 7.13 7.96 -13.57
CA ARG A 36 8.07 9.10 -13.71
C ARG A 36 7.74 10.07 -14.84
N SER A 37 6.66 9.88 -15.60
CA SER A 37 6.37 10.73 -16.77
C SER A 37 5.06 11.52 -16.62
N ASP A 38 5.14 12.64 -15.90
CA ASP A 38 4.03 13.58 -15.67
C ASP A 38 3.32 13.98 -16.98
N MET A 39 4.07 14.21 -18.06
CA MET A 39 3.48 14.57 -19.36
C MET A 39 2.65 13.42 -19.98
N LYS A 40 3.14 12.18 -19.91
CA LYS A 40 2.39 11.02 -20.42
C LYS A 40 1.14 10.75 -19.60
N TRP A 41 1.23 10.91 -18.28
CA TRP A 41 0.10 10.80 -17.36
C TRP A 41 -0.99 11.83 -17.69
N LYS A 42 -0.62 13.12 -17.79
CA LYS A 42 -1.55 14.20 -18.13
C LYS A 42 -2.22 13.99 -19.49
N ASN A 43 -1.48 13.54 -20.50
CA ASN A 43 -2.04 13.24 -21.82
C ASN A 43 -3.01 12.06 -21.79
N LEU A 44 -2.67 11.00 -21.04
CA LEU A 44 -3.53 9.83 -20.86
C LEU A 44 -4.85 10.23 -20.18
N LEU A 45 -4.78 10.95 -19.06
CA LEU A 45 -5.94 11.46 -18.35
C LEU A 45 -6.81 12.35 -19.24
N LYS A 46 -6.20 13.31 -19.94
CA LYS A 46 -6.93 14.24 -20.81
C LYS A 46 -7.72 13.49 -21.88
N ARG A 47 -7.10 12.49 -22.51
CA ARG A 47 -7.75 11.61 -23.49
C ARG A 47 -8.95 10.89 -22.86
N LYS A 48 -8.72 10.15 -21.78
CA LYS A 48 -9.76 9.35 -21.10
C LYS A 48 -10.93 10.19 -20.58
N ILE A 49 -10.65 11.39 -20.05
CA ILE A 49 -11.67 12.30 -19.53
C ILE A 49 -12.47 12.95 -20.66
N SER A 50 -11.82 13.24 -21.79
CA SER A 50 -12.49 13.82 -22.97
C SER A 50 -13.53 12.85 -23.55
N ASP A 51 -13.29 11.54 -23.44
CA ASP A 51 -14.21 10.48 -23.87
C ASP A 51 -15.48 10.40 -23.00
N LEU A 52 -15.52 11.04 -21.82
CA LEU A 52 -16.67 10.99 -20.91
C LEU A 52 -17.85 11.89 -21.32
N LEU A 53 -17.73 12.65 -22.42
CA LEU A 53 -18.77 13.56 -22.95
C LEU A 53 -19.30 14.59 -21.91
N LEU A 54 -18.47 14.97 -20.95
CA LEU A 54 -18.83 15.92 -19.91
C LEU A 54 -18.63 17.39 -20.34
N PRO A 55 -19.30 18.37 -19.72
CA PRO A 55 -19.02 19.78 -19.97
C PRO A 55 -17.57 20.17 -19.66
N PRO A 56 -16.96 21.13 -20.39
CA PRO A 56 -15.53 21.47 -20.24
C PRO A 56 -15.09 21.88 -18.83
N HIS A 57 -15.95 22.53 -18.06
CA HIS A 57 -15.62 22.93 -16.68
C HIS A 57 -15.46 21.71 -15.75
N PHE A 58 -16.21 20.63 -15.99
CA PHE A 58 -15.99 19.37 -15.29
C PHE A 58 -14.66 18.75 -15.71
N HIS A 59 -14.27 18.78 -17.00
CA HIS A 59 -12.98 18.23 -17.46
C HIS A 59 -11.80 18.77 -16.68
N LYS A 60 -11.73 20.09 -16.51
CA LYS A 60 -10.65 20.75 -15.76
C LYS A 60 -10.62 20.27 -14.30
N ARG A 61 -11.77 20.20 -13.63
CA ARG A 61 -11.87 19.77 -12.23
C ARG A 61 -11.49 18.31 -12.06
N MET A 62 -11.97 17.46 -12.96
CA MET A 62 -11.70 16.03 -13.04
C MET A 62 -10.22 15.72 -13.25
N ILE A 63 -9.56 16.41 -14.19
CA ILE A 63 -8.10 16.30 -14.39
C ILE A 63 -7.35 16.73 -13.12
N GLY A 64 -7.78 17.83 -12.49
CA GLY A 64 -7.19 18.31 -11.23
C GLY A 64 -7.27 17.27 -10.12
N MET A 65 -8.44 16.65 -9.92
CA MET A 65 -8.65 15.61 -8.92
C MET A 65 -7.84 14.35 -9.21
N ALA A 66 -7.86 13.87 -10.46
CA ALA A 66 -7.09 12.70 -10.86
C ALA A 66 -5.57 12.92 -10.69
N ASN A 67 -5.06 14.11 -10.99
CA ASN A 67 -3.67 14.48 -10.71
C ASN A 67 -3.36 14.49 -9.21
N ARG A 68 -4.27 15.03 -8.39
CA ARG A 68 -4.08 15.05 -6.93
C ARG A 68 -4.00 13.63 -6.35
N ILE A 69 -4.92 12.75 -6.74
CA ILE A 69 -4.92 11.33 -6.37
C ILE A 69 -3.60 10.66 -6.81
N TYR A 70 -3.19 10.93 -8.05
CA TYR A 70 -1.93 10.40 -8.60
C TYR A 70 -0.71 10.81 -7.80
N MET A 71 -0.54 12.11 -7.52
CA MET A 71 0.60 12.63 -6.75
C MET A 71 0.62 12.06 -5.33
N PHE A 72 -0.55 11.91 -4.71
CA PHE A 72 -0.66 11.29 -3.40
C PHE A 72 -0.21 9.83 -3.42
N PHE A 73 -0.66 9.03 -4.39
CA PHE A 73 -0.18 7.65 -4.52
C PHE A 73 1.32 7.57 -4.80
N GLU A 74 1.86 8.48 -5.61
CA GLU A 74 3.30 8.53 -5.87
C GLU A 74 4.07 8.80 -4.57
N GLN A 75 3.61 9.75 -3.77
CA GLN A 75 4.20 10.07 -2.47
C GLN A 75 4.19 8.87 -1.53
N ILE A 76 3.06 8.17 -1.40
CA ILE A 76 2.94 7.02 -0.51
C ILE A 76 3.82 5.85 -0.96
N ASN A 77 3.88 5.57 -2.25
CA ASN A 77 4.79 4.55 -2.78
C ASN A 77 6.26 4.95 -2.63
N ALA A 78 6.61 6.23 -2.80
CA ALA A 78 7.97 6.70 -2.60
C ALA A 78 8.42 6.54 -1.13
N ILE A 79 7.54 6.86 -0.17
CA ILE A 79 7.83 6.62 1.26
C ILE A 79 8.04 5.12 1.50
N HIS A 80 7.15 4.28 0.96
CA HIS A 80 7.21 2.83 1.12
C HIS A 80 8.48 2.23 0.51
N ASP A 81 8.83 2.60 -0.71
CA ASP A 81 10.03 2.14 -1.39
C ASP A 81 11.32 2.64 -0.70
N GLY A 82 11.29 3.85 -0.13
CA GLY A 82 12.42 4.41 0.61
C GLY A 82 12.73 3.66 1.90
N ILE A 83 11.73 3.05 2.53
CA ILE A 83 11.89 2.35 3.81
C ILE A 83 12.11 0.85 3.63
N ARG A 84 11.70 0.29 2.48
CA ARG A 84 11.79 -1.13 2.14
C ARG A 84 13.17 -1.77 2.40
N PRO A 85 14.32 -1.11 2.14
CA PRO A 85 15.63 -1.69 2.44
C PRO A 85 15.84 -2.01 3.92
N SER A 86 15.21 -1.25 4.82
CA SER A 86 15.36 -1.40 6.28
C SER A 86 14.60 -2.61 6.84
N PHE A 87 13.66 -3.17 6.07
CA PHE A 87 12.78 -4.28 6.52
C PHE A 87 13.12 -5.62 5.85
N GLY A 88 14.31 -5.74 5.25
CA GLY A 88 14.89 -7.04 4.92
C GLY A 88 14.27 -7.78 3.73
N GLY A 89 13.44 -7.14 2.91
CA GLY A 89 12.88 -7.81 1.73
C GLY A 89 11.87 -7.01 0.89
N PRO A 90 11.33 -7.62 -0.17
CA PRO A 90 10.17 -7.10 -0.89
C PRO A 90 8.92 -7.05 0.01
N CYS A 91 8.35 -5.86 0.25
CA CYS A 91 6.98 -5.72 0.80
C CYS A 91 5.98 -5.54 -0.36
N GLN A 92 4.85 -6.23 -0.25
CA GLN A 92 3.68 -6.09 -1.12
C GLN A 92 2.47 -5.54 -0.36
N CYS A 93 2.70 -4.96 0.83
CA CYS A 93 1.67 -4.50 1.75
C CYS A 93 0.78 -3.36 1.19
N LEU A 94 1.19 -2.72 0.09
CA LEU A 94 0.39 -1.69 -0.60
C LEU A 94 -0.36 -2.20 -1.84
N ASP A 95 -0.13 -3.46 -2.25
CA ASP A 95 -0.73 -4.01 -3.46
C ASP A 95 -2.25 -4.11 -3.30
N GLY A 96 -3.00 -3.36 -4.11
CA GLY A 96 -4.47 -3.31 -4.06
C GLY A 96 -5.04 -2.43 -2.95
N VAL A 97 -4.28 -2.16 -1.89
CA VAL A 97 -4.77 -1.45 -0.68
C VAL A 97 -5.09 0.01 -0.97
N LEU A 98 -4.17 0.74 -1.60
CA LEU A 98 -4.37 2.16 -1.92
C LEU A 98 -5.59 2.41 -2.82
N GLN A 99 -5.86 1.48 -3.75
CA GLN A 99 -7.01 1.57 -4.63
C GLN A 99 -8.31 1.43 -3.83
N SER A 100 -8.37 0.48 -2.89
CA SER A 100 -9.59 0.26 -2.11
C SER A 100 -10.03 1.52 -1.35
N TYR A 101 -9.09 2.26 -0.75
CA TYR A 101 -9.44 3.43 0.07
C TYR A 101 -9.84 4.68 -0.71
N VAL A 102 -9.26 4.91 -1.90
CA VAL A 102 -9.63 6.09 -2.70
C VAL A 102 -11.04 6.00 -3.27
N PHE A 103 -11.54 4.79 -3.48
CA PHE A 103 -12.86 4.56 -4.10
C PHE A 103 -13.96 4.21 -3.10
N ASP A 104 -13.62 4.05 -1.81
CA ASP A 104 -14.57 3.77 -0.73
C ASP A 104 -15.05 5.04 0.01
N THR A 105 -14.57 6.23 -0.36
CA THR A 105 -15.03 7.47 0.25
C THR A 105 -16.42 7.86 -0.25
N SER A 106 -17.44 7.51 0.56
CA SER A 106 -18.86 7.85 0.35
C SER A 106 -19.13 9.34 0.15
N ASP A 107 -18.23 10.21 0.65
CA ASP A 107 -18.40 11.66 0.64
C ASP A 107 -18.03 12.32 -0.70
N SER A 108 -17.73 11.53 -1.75
CA SER A 108 -17.38 11.98 -3.11
C SER A 108 -16.11 12.84 -3.22
N MET A 109 -15.48 13.24 -2.11
CA MET A 109 -14.29 14.06 -2.14
C MET A 109 -13.07 13.27 -1.67
N PHE A 110 -12.03 13.31 -2.49
CA PHE A 110 -10.72 12.78 -2.15
C PHE A 110 -10.17 13.51 -0.93
N ASP A 111 -10.11 12.80 0.19
CA ASP A 111 -9.60 13.28 1.47
C ASP A 111 -8.35 12.48 1.82
N GLU A 112 -7.19 13.07 1.56
CA GLU A 112 -5.88 12.48 1.86
C GLU A 112 -5.78 12.06 3.31
N ARG A 113 -6.31 12.86 4.26
CA ARG A 113 -6.19 12.59 5.68
C ARG A 113 -6.97 11.34 6.06
N LYS A 114 -8.23 11.25 5.62
CA LYS A 114 -9.07 10.06 5.85
C LYS A 114 -8.43 8.80 5.25
N ILE A 115 -7.81 8.91 4.09
CA ILE A 115 -7.11 7.78 3.47
C ILE A 115 -5.90 7.36 4.32
N ILE A 116 -5.08 8.30 4.79
CA ILE A 116 -3.96 7.99 5.70
C ILE A 116 -4.46 7.35 6.99
N GLU A 117 -5.49 7.91 7.61
CA GLU A 117 -6.12 7.33 8.80
C GLU A 117 -6.58 5.89 8.55
N SER A 118 -7.16 5.63 7.38
CA SER A 118 -7.61 4.29 6.98
C SER A 118 -6.45 3.32 6.74
N LEU A 119 -5.36 3.78 6.12
CA LEU A 119 -4.14 2.99 5.94
C LEU A 119 -3.47 2.68 7.29
N VAL A 120 -3.49 3.62 8.23
CA VAL A 120 -2.87 3.47 9.55
C VAL A 120 -3.56 2.41 10.40
N VAL A 121 -4.87 2.19 10.21
CA VAL A 121 -5.61 1.13 10.91
C VAL A 121 -5.62 -0.21 10.18
N ASP A 122 -5.19 -0.26 8.91
CA ASP A 122 -5.18 -1.49 8.11
C ASP A 122 -4.05 -2.44 8.53
N GLU A 123 -4.40 -3.55 9.18
CA GLU A 123 -3.43 -4.54 9.65
C GLU A 123 -2.71 -5.30 8.53
N ARG A 124 -3.21 -5.24 7.29
CA ARG A 124 -2.50 -5.80 6.12
C ARG A 124 -1.25 -4.98 5.78
N ILE A 125 -1.18 -3.74 6.27
CA ILE A 125 -0.06 -2.85 6.06
C ILE A 125 0.99 -3.09 7.14
N ASP A 126 2.24 -3.12 6.71
CA ASP A 126 3.39 -3.27 7.61
C ASP A 126 3.35 -2.26 8.76
N ALA A 127 3.59 -2.75 9.99
CA ALA A 127 3.46 -1.94 11.20
C ALA A 127 4.43 -0.75 11.22
N ALA A 128 5.64 -0.93 10.68
CA ALA A 128 6.64 0.14 10.67
C ALA A 128 6.31 1.18 9.60
N PHE A 129 5.80 0.75 8.44
CA PHE A 129 5.25 1.68 7.46
C PHE A 129 4.07 2.49 8.03
N ARG A 130 3.12 1.85 8.72
CA ARG A 130 2.00 2.53 9.40
C ARG A 130 2.51 3.57 10.40
N PHE A 131 3.52 3.24 11.20
CA PHE A 131 4.13 4.19 12.14
C PHE A 131 4.77 5.39 11.45
N ILE A 132 5.43 5.18 10.30
CA ILE A 132 6.01 6.25 9.50
C ILE A 132 4.91 7.16 8.94
N LEU A 133 3.81 6.61 8.43
CA LEU A 133 2.67 7.41 7.98
C LEU A 133 2.10 8.27 9.10
N VAL A 134 1.87 7.69 10.29
CA VAL A 134 1.42 8.44 11.47
C VAL A 134 2.37 9.59 11.80
N SER A 135 3.67 9.34 11.72
CA SER A 135 4.69 10.34 12.03
C SER A 135 4.74 11.48 11.01
N LEU A 136 4.58 11.17 9.72
CA LEU A 136 4.61 12.16 8.64
C LEU A 136 3.33 13.00 8.54
N TYR A 137 2.17 12.41 8.86
CA TYR A 137 0.87 13.07 8.77
C TYR A 137 0.35 13.59 10.11
N PHE A 138 1.18 13.59 11.15
CA PHE A 138 0.86 14.10 12.49
C PHE A 138 -0.46 13.54 13.07
N LEU A 139 -0.67 12.23 12.93
CA LEU A 139 -1.85 11.55 13.50
C LEU A 139 -1.60 11.19 14.97
N GLU A 140 -1.59 12.20 15.84
CA GLU A 140 -1.17 12.09 17.24
C GLU A 140 -1.87 10.96 18.00
N ASP A 141 -3.18 10.80 17.81
CA ASP A 141 -4.00 9.78 18.48
C ASP A 141 -3.55 8.34 18.16
N SER A 142 -2.96 8.11 16.99
CA SER A 142 -2.53 6.78 16.52
C SER A 142 -1.06 6.46 16.84
N ARG A 143 -0.28 7.44 17.31
CA ARG A 143 1.18 7.30 17.45
C ARG A 143 1.58 6.39 18.60
N VAL A 144 0.99 6.58 19.78
CA VAL A 144 1.34 5.83 20.99
C VAL A 144 0.98 4.34 20.88
N PRO A 145 -0.21 3.96 20.38
CA PRO A 145 -0.56 2.55 20.19
C PRO A 145 0.39 1.82 19.22
N LEU A 146 0.71 2.43 18.07
CA LEU A 146 1.62 1.82 17.09
C LEU A 146 3.04 1.68 17.60
N LEU A 147 3.55 2.68 18.34
CA LEU A 147 4.86 2.57 18.96
C LEU A 147 4.94 1.40 19.94
N ARG A 148 3.92 1.22 20.79
CA ARG A 148 3.87 0.06 21.71
C ARG A 148 3.84 -1.26 20.94
N HIS A 149 3.05 -1.33 19.87
CA HIS A 149 2.97 -2.53 19.04
C HIS A 149 4.32 -2.87 18.39
N LEU A 150 5.03 -1.89 17.85
CA LEU A 150 6.37 -2.07 17.30
C LEU A 150 7.38 -2.53 18.35
N LEU A 151 7.38 -1.89 19.53
CA LEU A 151 8.28 -2.27 20.62
C LEU A 151 8.02 -3.70 21.12
N ALA A 152 6.77 -4.16 21.09
CA ALA A 152 6.41 -5.53 21.46
C ALA A 152 6.90 -6.59 20.45
N GLN A 153 7.23 -6.20 19.21
CA GLN A 153 7.77 -7.11 18.20
C GLN A 153 9.30 -7.26 18.27
N ILE A 154 9.99 -6.42 19.06
CA ILE A 154 11.43 -6.53 19.25
C ILE A 154 11.67 -7.73 20.19
N PRO A 155 12.39 -8.79 19.74
CA PRO A 155 12.70 -9.93 20.59
C PRO A 155 13.43 -9.45 21.84
N THR A 156 13.00 -9.88 23.02
CA THR A 156 13.73 -9.53 24.22
C THR A 156 15.08 -10.24 24.24
N PRO A 157 16.11 -9.70 24.91
CA PRO A 157 17.40 -10.38 25.05
C PRO A 157 17.29 -11.80 25.62
N SER A 158 16.26 -12.04 26.44
CA SER A 158 15.93 -13.36 26.99
C SER A 158 15.44 -14.36 25.93
N ASP A 159 14.69 -13.90 24.93
CA ASP A 159 14.20 -14.74 23.83
C ASP A 159 15.34 -15.15 22.89
N GLN A 160 16.33 -14.27 22.71
CA GLN A 160 17.52 -14.56 21.90
C GLN A 160 18.42 -15.63 22.53
N LEU A 161 18.59 -15.59 23.86
CA LEU A 161 19.38 -16.59 24.60
C LEU A 161 18.76 -17.99 24.52
N GLN A 162 17.45 -18.13 24.66
CA GLN A 162 16.77 -19.43 24.53
C GLN A 162 16.83 -19.98 23.10
N ASN A 163 16.77 -19.12 22.09
CA ASN A 163 16.83 -19.56 20.69
C ASN A 163 18.25 -20.01 20.29
N GLU A 164 19.30 -19.39 20.81
CA GLU A 164 20.69 -19.86 20.64
C GLU A 164 20.94 -21.21 21.36
N GLU A 165 20.39 -21.38 22.56
CA GLU A 165 20.55 -22.61 23.35
C GLU A 165 19.82 -23.80 22.70
N ASN A 166 18.62 -23.58 22.16
CA ASN A 166 17.88 -24.57 21.38
C ASN A 166 18.56 -24.91 20.04
N SER A 167 19.14 -23.92 19.36
CA SER A 167 19.90 -24.13 18.11
C SER A 167 21.18 -24.92 18.33
N ARG A 168 21.90 -24.70 19.45
CA ARG A 168 23.07 -25.50 19.83
C ARG A 168 22.71 -26.94 20.17
N THR A 169 21.56 -27.18 20.79
CA THR A 169 21.09 -28.51 21.18
C THR A 169 20.71 -29.38 19.96
N LEU A 170 20.18 -28.77 18.90
CA LEU A 170 19.83 -29.45 17.64
C LEU A 170 21.06 -29.91 16.83
N VAL A 171 22.17 -29.16 16.85
CA VAL A 171 23.41 -29.54 16.13
C VAL A 171 24.09 -30.76 16.76
N VAL A 172 23.91 -31.02 18.05
CA VAL A 172 24.54 -32.16 18.76
C VAL A 172 23.86 -33.50 18.42
N ARG A 173 22.62 -33.53 17.94
CA ARG A 173 21.90 -34.79 17.64
C ARG A 173 22.17 -35.39 16.25
N ILE A 174 22.90 -34.70 15.36
CA ILE A 174 23.21 -35.17 14.00
C ILE A 174 24.69 -35.61 13.90
N ARG A 175 25.14 -36.51 14.78
CA ARG A 175 26.39 -37.27 14.59
C ARG A 175 26.23 -38.70 15.11
N LYS A 176 25.48 -39.54 14.39
CA LYS A 176 25.66 -41.00 14.46
C LYS A 176 26.25 -41.48 13.12
N PRO A 177 27.52 -41.92 13.07
CA PRO A 177 28.10 -42.46 11.85
C PRO A 177 27.48 -43.82 11.54
N SER A 178 26.69 -43.88 10.47
CA SER A 178 26.25 -45.12 9.84
C SER A 178 27.47 -45.88 9.32
N ARG A 179 27.81 -47.00 9.97
CA ARG A 179 28.89 -47.91 9.58
C ARG A 179 28.65 -48.45 8.17
N PHE A 180 29.39 -47.94 7.20
CA PHE A 180 29.39 -48.42 5.82
C PHE A 180 30.22 -49.71 5.74
N ARG A 181 29.56 -50.88 5.62
CA ARG A 181 30.19 -52.17 5.35
C ARG A 181 30.63 -52.22 3.87
N ARG A 182 31.94 -52.20 3.61
CA ARG A 182 32.52 -52.56 2.30
C ARG A 182 32.38 -54.07 2.08
N ARG A 183 31.56 -54.47 1.08
CA ARG A 183 31.64 -55.82 0.49
C ARG A 183 32.75 -55.82 -0.56
N ARG A 184 33.77 -56.66 -0.35
CA ARG A 184 34.70 -57.12 -1.39
C ARG A 184 33.93 -57.97 -2.39
N ARG A 185 34.18 -57.80 -3.68
CA ARG A 185 33.97 -58.85 -4.68
C ARG A 185 35.27 -59.09 -5.43
N HIS A 186 35.50 -60.38 -5.64
CA HIS A 186 36.52 -61.01 -6.46
C HIS A 186 36.41 -60.60 -7.92
#